data_AF-A0A081MYL0-F1
#
_entry.id   AF-A0A081MYL0-F1
#
_cell.length_a   1.000
_cell.length_b   1.000
_cell.length_c   1.000
_cell.angle_alpha   90.00
_cell.angle_beta   90.00
_cell.angle_gamma   90.00
#
_symmetry.space_group_name_H-M   'P 1'
#
loop_
_entity.id
_entity.type
_entity.pdbx_description
1 polymer ?
#
loop_
_entity_poly.entity_id
_entity_poly.type
_entity_poly.pdbx_seq_one_letter_code
_entity_poly.pdbx_strand_id
1 'polypeptide(L)'
;MAGIDISQLPPLDVVEQVDYEEVRSDTVKRAGLENNSPSDPAYRTASATAYREVNYRQDANEQALGLSLAFAKGPELDHIGVTYHRTPRLAGELDDDYRSRIQEAPESLSVAGPDGAYRYFARSAHPDVKGA
;
A
#
# COMPACT_ATOMS: atom_id res chain seq x y z
N MET A 1 -14.07 -3.33 -22.39
CA MET A 1 -13.46 -2.07 -21.92
C MET A 1 -12.03 -2.39 -21.53
N ALA A 2 -11.03 -1.60 -21.96
CA ALA A 2 -9.70 -1.71 -21.37
C ALA A 2 -9.86 -1.43 -19.87
N GLY A 3 -9.50 -2.39 -19.02
CA GLY A 3 -9.61 -2.25 -17.56
C GLY A 3 -8.80 -1.06 -17.08
N ILE A 4 -9.29 -0.38 -16.04
CA ILE A 4 -8.52 0.69 -15.39
C ILE A 4 -7.35 0.02 -14.66
N ASP A 5 -6.13 0.33 -15.10
CA ASP A 5 -4.93 -0.07 -14.39
C ASP A 5 -4.76 0.81 -13.14
N ILE A 6 -5.22 0.28 -12.00
CA ILE A 6 -5.15 0.96 -10.71
C ILE A 6 -3.72 1.07 -10.18
N SER A 7 -2.74 0.35 -10.74
CA SER A 7 -1.34 0.51 -10.36
C SER A 7 -0.74 1.80 -10.94
N GLN A 8 -1.40 2.44 -11.91
CA GLN A 8 -0.97 3.69 -12.54
C GLN A 8 -1.62 4.93 -11.90
N LEU A 9 -2.29 4.77 -10.75
CA LEU A 9 -2.76 5.92 -9.99
C LEU A 9 -1.57 6.80 -9.58
N PRO A 10 -1.77 8.13 -9.48
CA PRO A 10 -0.71 9.01 -9.00
C PRO A 10 -0.21 8.54 -7.62
N PRO A 11 1.08 8.76 -7.31
CA PRO A 11 1.61 8.41 -6.00
C PRO A 11 0.77 9.07 -4.90
N LEU A 12 0.51 8.30 -3.85
CA LEU A 12 -0.29 8.73 -2.72
C LEU A 12 0.57 8.63 -1.46
N ASP A 13 0.67 9.74 -0.74
CA ASP A 13 1.16 9.76 0.63
C ASP A 13 -0.03 10.10 1.53
N VAL A 14 -0.46 9.11 2.32
CA VAL A 14 -1.48 9.30 3.35
C VAL A 14 -0.87 9.99 4.56
N VAL A 15 0.37 9.62 4.89
CA VAL A 15 1.18 10.28 5.92
C VAL A 15 2.23 11.12 5.22
N GLU A 16 2.32 12.40 5.58
CA GLU A 16 3.30 13.32 5.04
C GLU A 16 4.73 12.86 5.32
N GLN A 17 5.49 12.63 4.25
CA GLN A 17 6.91 12.28 4.30
C GLN A 17 7.73 13.56 4.37
N VAL A 18 8.50 13.69 5.46
CA VAL A 18 9.27 14.89 5.76
C VAL A 18 10.74 14.52 5.87
N ASP A 19 11.61 15.39 5.37
CA ASP A 19 13.03 15.16 5.39
C ASP A 19 13.61 15.22 6.81
N TYR A 20 14.67 14.45 7.03
CA TYR A 20 15.36 14.34 8.30
C TYR A 20 15.72 15.70 8.94
N GLU A 21 16.29 16.62 8.15
CA GLU A 21 16.73 17.92 8.65
C GLU A 21 15.56 18.80 9.09
N GLU A 22 14.44 18.72 8.39
CA GLU A 22 13.22 19.44 8.74
C GLU A 22 12.64 18.92 10.05
N VAL A 23 12.52 17.60 10.20
CA VAL A 23 12.08 16.97 11.45
C VAL A 23 13.00 17.32 12.62
N ARG A 24 14.33 17.30 12.41
CA ARG A 24 15.28 17.68 13.46
C ARG A 24 15.12 19.15 13.84
N SER A 25 14.97 20.04 12.85
CA SER A 25 14.79 21.47 13.10
C SER A 25 13.50 21.75 13.87
N ASP A 26 12.40 21.07 13.55
CA ASP A 26 11.13 21.17 14.27
C ASP A 26 11.27 20.63 15.71
N THR A 27 11.95 19.48 15.88
CA THR A 27 12.23 18.90 17.20
C THR A 27 13.02 19.87 18.08
N VAL A 28 14.11 20.46 17.55
CA VAL A 28 14.96 21.45 18.23
C VAL A 28 14.15 22.68 18.64
N LYS A 29 13.32 23.19 17.72
CA LYS A 29 12.47 24.35 17.95
C LYS A 29 11.43 24.08 19.03
N ARG A 30 10.74 22.94 19.00
CA ARG A 30 9.73 22.54 19.99
C ARG A 30 10.31 22.29 21.37
N ALA A 31 11.53 21.76 21.43
CA ALA A 31 12.25 21.54 22.67
C ALA A 31 12.88 22.83 23.26
N GLY A 32 12.84 23.95 22.53
CA GLY A 32 13.42 25.23 23.00
C GLY A 32 14.93 25.20 23.12
N LEU A 33 15.63 24.41 22.28
CA LEU A 33 17.08 24.26 22.34
C LEU A 33 17.75 25.43 21.59
N GLU A 34 18.31 26.37 22.33
CA GLU A 34 18.90 27.60 21.77
C GLU A 34 20.21 27.36 21.00
N ASN A 35 20.99 26.32 21.34
CA ASN A 35 22.29 26.02 20.74
C ASN A 35 22.46 24.52 20.47
N ASN A 36 21.64 23.96 19.57
CA ASN A 36 21.76 22.57 19.12
C ASN A 36 22.97 22.37 18.18
N SER A 37 24.16 22.57 18.71
CA SER A 37 25.46 22.32 18.06
C SER A 37 25.91 20.88 18.33
N PRO A 38 26.77 20.26 17.48
CA PRO A 38 27.34 18.93 17.75
C PRO A 38 28.03 18.77 19.12
N SER A 39 28.41 19.89 19.76
CA SER A 39 28.99 19.91 21.11
C SER A 39 27.95 19.82 22.23
N ASP A 40 26.67 20.12 21.95
CA ASP A 40 25.57 20.00 22.91
C ASP A 40 25.12 18.51 23.00
N PRO A 41 25.04 17.90 24.20
CA PRO A 41 24.54 16.54 24.36
C PRO A 41 23.14 16.32 23.76
N ALA A 42 22.28 17.34 23.73
CA ALA A 42 20.95 17.26 23.16
C ALA A 42 20.94 17.08 21.63
N TYR A 43 22.03 17.44 20.93
CA TYR A 43 22.14 17.31 19.48
C TYR A 43 21.97 15.86 19.00
N ARG A 44 22.64 14.92 19.67
CA ARG A 44 22.57 13.49 19.30
C ARG A 44 21.18 12.92 19.56
N THR A 45 20.53 13.32 20.64
CA THR A 45 19.17 12.88 20.97
C THR A 45 18.17 13.42 19.96
N ALA A 46 18.22 14.73 19.63
CA ALA A 46 17.38 15.31 18.60
C ALA A 46 17.59 14.63 17.23
N SER A 47 18.85 14.34 16.90
CA SER A 47 19.23 13.62 15.68
C SER A 47 18.67 12.19 15.64
N ALA A 48 18.74 11.47 16.76
CA ALA A 48 18.19 10.11 16.86
C ALA A 48 16.66 10.09 16.79
N THR A 49 15.99 11.06 17.44
CA THR A 49 14.53 11.20 17.37
C THR A 49 14.09 11.50 15.94
N ALA A 50 14.74 12.43 15.24
CA ALA A 50 14.40 12.76 13.86
C ALA A 50 14.57 11.55 12.92
N TYR A 51 15.65 10.79 13.08
CA TYR A 51 15.86 9.57 12.30
C TYR A 51 14.76 8.53 12.53
N ARG A 52 14.37 8.32 13.81
CA ARG A 52 13.28 7.40 14.14
C ARG A 52 11.95 7.88 13.58
N GLU A 53 11.66 9.17 13.65
CA GLU A 53 10.40 9.74 13.14
C GLU A 53 10.27 9.59 11.63
N VAL A 54 11.35 9.82 10.86
CA VAL A 54 11.34 9.59 9.40
C VAL A 54 10.94 8.14 9.09
N ASN A 55 11.56 7.17 9.75
CA ASN A 55 11.22 5.75 9.55
C ASN A 55 9.78 5.45 9.98
N TYR A 56 9.32 5.99 11.11
CA TYR A 56 7.93 5.78 11.54
C TYR A 56 6.90 6.39 10.59
N ARG A 57 7.20 7.55 9.99
CA ARG A 57 6.33 8.17 8.97
C ARG A 57 6.28 7.33 7.70
N GLN A 58 7.41 6.77 7.28
CA GLN A 58 7.46 5.85 6.16
C GLN A 58 6.64 4.59 6.45
N ASP A 59 6.91 3.92 7.58
CA ASP A 59 6.21 2.69 7.98
C ASP A 59 4.69 2.92 8.10
N ALA A 60 4.28 4.06 8.66
CA ALA A 60 2.87 4.41 8.79
C ALA A 60 2.21 4.68 7.43
N ASN A 61 2.92 5.30 6.49
CA ASN A 61 2.42 5.52 5.14
C ASN A 61 2.23 4.19 4.40
N GLU A 62 3.24 3.31 4.46
CA GLU A 62 3.18 1.98 3.86
C GLU A 62 2.00 1.16 4.42
N GLN A 63 1.80 1.16 5.74
CA GLN A 63 0.64 0.52 6.38
C GLN A 63 -0.69 1.10 5.90
N ALA A 64 -0.79 2.41 5.75
CA ALA A 64 -2.00 3.06 5.25
C ALA A 64 -2.27 2.72 3.78
N LEU A 65 -1.22 2.67 2.95
CA LEU A 65 -1.30 2.25 1.55
C LEU A 65 -1.70 0.78 1.41
N GLY A 66 -1.28 -0.08 2.34
CA GLY A 66 -1.69 -1.49 2.43
C GLY A 66 -3.21 -1.70 2.57
N LEU A 67 -3.96 -0.67 2.94
CA LEU A 67 -5.43 -0.72 2.99
C LEU A 67 -6.10 -0.42 1.63
N SER A 68 -5.32 -0.04 0.62
CA SER A 68 -5.79 0.26 -0.73
C SER A 68 -5.43 -0.85 -1.70
N LEU A 69 -6.41 -1.32 -2.49
CA LEU A 69 -6.19 -2.36 -3.50
C LEU A 69 -5.06 -2.02 -4.50
N ALA A 70 -4.87 -0.73 -4.79
CA ALA A 70 -3.85 -0.26 -5.73
C ALA A 70 -2.42 -0.51 -5.23
N PHE A 71 -2.20 -0.46 -3.91
CA PHE A 71 -0.85 -0.48 -3.31
C PHE A 71 -0.59 -1.71 -2.44
N ALA A 72 -1.64 -2.37 -1.93
CA ALA A 72 -1.54 -3.55 -1.09
C ALA A 72 -0.77 -4.69 -1.76
N LYS A 73 0.02 -5.40 -0.95
CA LYS A 73 0.86 -6.54 -1.36
C LYS A 73 0.77 -7.68 -0.35
N GLY A 74 1.11 -8.88 -0.80
CA GLY A 74 1.17 -10.07 0.06
C GLY A 74 -0.07 -10.23 0.97
N PRO A 75 0.11 -10.33 2.31
CA PRO A 75 -1.01 -10.54 3.25
C PRO A 75 -2.07 -9.45 3.24
N GLU A 76 -1.71 -8.19 3.01
CA GLU A 76 -2.66 -7.07 2.98
C GLU A 76 -3.63 -7.23 1.80
N LEU A 77 -3.09 -7.58 0.64
CA LEU A 77 -3.86 -7.89 -0.56
C LEU A 77 -4.74 -9.13 -0.36
N ASP A 78 -4.26 -10.13 0.37
CA ASP A 78 -5.02 -11.33 0.73
C ASP A 78 -6.24 -10.98 1.58
N HIS A 79 -6.05 -10.14 2.59
CA HIS A 79 -7.14 -9.65 3.44
C HIS A 79 -8.18 -8.87 2.62
N ILE A 80 -7.75 -7.98 1.72
CA ILE A 80 -8.66 -7.22 0.85
C ILE A 80 -9.47 -8.18 -0.04
N GLY A 81 -8.80 -9.09 -0.75
CA GLY A 81 -9.44 -10.02 -1.69
C GLY A 81 -10.47 -10.93 -1.01
N VAL A 82 -10.15 -11.49 0.16
CA VAL A 82 -11.08 -12.36 0.89
C VAL A 82 -12.22 -11.57 1.53
N THR A 83 -11.92 -10.45 2.20
CA THR A 83 -12.89 -9.72 3.03
C THR A 83 -13.94 -9.01 2.18
N TYR A 84 -13.52 -8.34 1.11
CA TYR A 84 -14.41 -7.48 0.32
C TYR A 84 -14.89 -8.15 -0.96
N HIS A 85 -14.10 -9.07 -1.54
CA HIS A 85 -14.39 -9.63 -2.86
C HIS A 85 -14.70 -11.14 -2.84
N ARG A 86 -14.51 -11.82 -1.69
CA ARG A 86 -14.68 -13.28 -1.56
C ARG A 86 -13.83 -14.07 -2.57
N THR A 87 -12.67 -13.52 -2.91
CA THR A 87 -11.75 -14.06 -3.91
C THR A 87 -10.47 -14.46 -3.18
N PRO A 88 -10.30 -15.74 -2.78
CA PRO A 88 -9.05 -16.19 -2.16
C PRO A 88 -7.93 -16.32 -3.19
N ARG A 89 -6.68 -16.06 -2.78
CA ARG A 89 -5.49 -16.22 -3.62
C ARG A 89 -5.26 -17.70 -3.99
N LEU A 90 -4.88 -17.95 -5.24
CA LEU A 90 -4.47 -19.27 -5.70
C LEU A 90 -3.01 -19.56 -5.33
N ALA A 91 -2.67 -20.84 -5.17
CA ALA A 91 -1.29 -21.22 -4.89
C ALA A 91 -0.36 -20.79 -6.03
N GLY A 92 0.70 -20.04 -5.71
CA GLY A 92 1.66 -19.53 -6.70
C GLY A 92 1.21 -18.29 -7.48
N GLU A 93 0.04 -17.72 -7.16
CA GLU A 93 -0.46 -16.51 -7.82
C GLU A 93 0.28 -15.25 -7.33
N LEU A 94 0.81 -14.48 -8.27
CA LEU A 94 1.51 -13.22 -8.00
C LEU A 94 0.53 -12.11 -7.63
N ASP A 95 1.03 -11.08 -6.91
CA ASP A 95 0.20 -9.96 -6.45
C ASP A 95 -0.53 -9.24 -7.59
N ASP A 96 0.12 -9.06 -8.75
CA ASP A 96 -0.47 -8.32 -9.88
C ASP A 96 -1.60 -9.11 -10.56
N ASP A 97 -1.42 -10.43 -10.72
CA ASP A 97 -2.46 -11.32 -11.25
C ASP A 97 -3.65 -11.40 -10.29
N TYR A 98 -3.36 -11.55 -9.00
CA TYR A 98 -4.38 -11.63 -7.97
C TYR A 98 -5.16 -10.31 -7.85
N ARG A 99 -4.47 -9.16 -7.87
CA ARG A 99 -5.11 -7.84 -7.87
C ARG A 99 -6.04 -7.67 -9.07
N SER A 100 -5.60 -8.07 -10.25
CA SER A 100 -6.44 -8.04 -11.47
C SER A 100 -7.68 -8.91 -11.30
N ARG A 101 -7.56 -10.10 -10.71
CA ARG A 101 -8.69 -11.00 -10.45
C ARG A 101 -9.65 -10.43 -9.40
N ILE A 102 -9.14 -9.75 -8.38
CA ILE A 102 -9.95 -9.02 -7.40
C ILE A 102 -10.76 -7.91 -8.08
N GLN A 103 -10.16 -7.17 -9.02
CA GLN A 103 -10.88 -6.13 -9.78
C GLN A 103 -12.00 -6.71 -10.65
N GLU A 104 -11.84 -7.92 -11.16
CA GLU A 104 -12.87 -8.61 -11.96
C GLU A 104 -13.98 -9.25 -11.09
N ALA A 105 -13.74 -9.48 -9.80
CA ALA A 105 -14.68 -10.16 -8.90
C ALA A 105 -16.11 -9.58 -8.88
N PRO A 106 -16.33 -8.24 -8.92
CA PRO A 106 -17.68 -7.69 -8.98
C PRO A 106 -18.49 -8.16 -10.20
N GLU A 107 -17.84 -8.46 -11.33
CA GLU A 107 -18.50 -8.96 -12.54
C GLU A 107 -19.12 -10.35 -12.31
N SER A 108 -18.58 -11.14 -11.36
CA SER A 108 -19.08 -12.47 -11.02
C SER A 108 -20.43 -12.45 -10.30
N LEU A 109 -20.88 -11.28 -9.80
CA LEU A 109 -22.15 -11.16 -9.08
C LEU A 109 -23.36 -11.24 -10.00
N SER A 110 -23.17 -10.94 -11.29
CA SER A 110 -24.24 -11.01 -12.28
C SER A 110 -24.47 -12.44 -12.77
N VAL A 111 -25.69 -12.94 -12.57
CA VAL A 111 -26.11 -14.29 -13.04
C VAL A 111 -26.54 -14.27 -14.52
N ALA A 112 -26.62 -13.09 -15.13
CA ALA A 112 -27.01 -12.94 -16.55
C ALA A 112 -25.89 -13.30 -17.54
N GLY A 113 -24.75 -13.80 -17.04
CA GLY A 113 -23.60 -14.21 -17.87
C GLY A 113 -22.96 -13.07 -18.65
N PRO A 114 -22.55 -11.96 -18.01
CA PRO A 114 -21.73 -10.97 -18.70
C PRO A 114 -20.35 -11.55 -19.02
N ASP A 115 -19.73 -11.01 -20.05
CA ASP A 115 -18.36 -11.34 -20.47
C ASP A 115 -17.34 -11.31 -19.31
N GLY A 116 -17.44 -10.32 -18.40
CA GLY A 116 -16.59 -10.22 -17.22
C GLY A 116 -16.74 -11.39 -16.23
N ALA A 117 -17.94 -11.96 -16.08
CA ALA A 117 -18.16 -13.11 -15.21
C ALA A 117 -17.43 -14.36 -15.73
N TYR A 118 -17.49 -14.59 -17.05
CA TYR A 118 -16.78 -15.73 -17.67
C TYR A 118 -15.27 -15.60 -17.48
N ARG A 119 -14.70 -14.40 -17.64
CA ARG A 119 -13.28 -14.15 -17.36
C ARG A 119 -12.91 -14.46 -15.91
N TYR A 120 -13.65 -13.91 -14.95
CA TYR A 120 -13.38 -14.13 -13.53
C TYR A 120 -13.41 -15.61 -13.16
N PHE A 121 -14.43 -16.35 -13.59
CA PHE A 121 -14.56 -17.77 -13.28
C PHE A 121 -13.47 -18.61 -13.98
N ALA A 122 -13.09 -18.28 -15.22
CA ALA A 122 -12.00 -18.95 -15.91
C ALA A 122 -10.65 -18.74 -15.19
N ARG A 123 -10.32 -17.49 -14.84
CA ARG A 123 -9.07 -17.15 -14.12
C ARG A 123 -9.04 -17.70 -12.69
N SER A 124 -10.21 -17.92 -12.07
CA SER A 124 -10.29 -18.51 -10.73
C SER A 124 -10.06 -20.03 -10.71
N ALA A 125 -10.00 -20.69 -11.87
CA ALA A 125 -9.78 -22.14 -11.93
C ALA A 125 -8.31 -22.52 -11.68
N HIS A 126 -7.35 -21.75 -12.22
CA HIS A 126 -5.92 -21.99 -12.08
C HIS A 126 -5.12 -20.73 -12.46
N PRO A 127 -3.98 -20.41 -11.79
CA PRO A 127 -3.20 -19.19 -12.07
C PRO A 127 -2.72 -19.08 -13.53
N ASP A 128 -2.42 -20.21 -14.19
CA ASP A 128 -1.95 -20.21 -15.58
C ASP A 128 -3.07 -20.01 -16.64
N VAL A 129 -4.33 -19.94 -16.23
CA VAL A 129 -5.45 -19.75 -17.17
C VAL A 129 -5.52 -18.28 -17.57
N LYS A 130 -5.20 -18.01 -18.84
CA LYS A 130 -5.43 -16.70 -19.44
C LYS A 130 -6.93 -16.42 -19.51
N GLY A 131 -7.37 -15.27 -19.01
CA GLY A 131 -8.74 -14.80 -19.20
C GLY A 131 -9.09 -14.70 -20.68
N ALA A 132 -10.34 -15.05 -21.03
CA ALA A 132 -10.87 -15.01 -22.40
C ALA A 132 -10.79 -13.61 -23.02
#